data_AF-A0A4P9Z8Q4-F1
#
_entry.id   AF-A0A4P9Z8Q4-F1
#
_cell.length_a   1.000
_cell.length_b   1.000
_cell.length_c   1.000
_cell.angle_alpha   90.00
_cell.angle_beta   90.00
_cell.angle_gamma   90.00
#
_symmetry.space_group_name_H-M   'P 1'
#
loop_
_entity.id
_entity.type
_entity.pdbx_description
1 polymer ?
#
loop_
_entity_poly.entity_id
_entity_poly.type
_entity_poly.pdbx_seq_one_letter_code
_entity_poly.pdbx_strand_id
1 'polypeptide(L)' 'MFGGPGAQPTKEQRKLQEKYSMDTLKIAGLMAAALWVTPIVYHWVRRQF' A
#
# COMPACT_ATOMS: atom_id res chain seq x y z
N MET A 1 -28.55 -4.76 18.32
CA MET A 1 -28.29 -6.05 18.96
C MET A 1 -26.97 -6.60 18.44
N PHE A 2 -26.12 -7.06 19.38
CA PHE A 2 -24.86 -7.81 19.19
C PHE A 2 -23.65 -7.08 18.54
N GLY A 3 -23.08 -6.16 19.32
CA GLY A 3 -21.63 -5.93 19.33
C GLY A 3 -20.99 -6.87 20.37
N GLY A 4 -20.28 -7.89 19.90
CA GLY A 4 -19.47 -8.79 20.72
C GLY A 4 -18.14 -9.08 20.02
N PRO A 5 -17.08 -9.45 20.76
CA PRO A 5 -15.79 -9.80 20.20
C PRO A 5 -15.95 -11.06 19.33
N GLY A 6 -16.02 -10.87 18.01
CA GLY A 6 -16.39 -11.93 17.06
C GLY A 6 -17.55 -11.58 16.13
N ALA A 7 -18.05 -10.34 16.14
CA ALA A 7 -18.92 -9.83 15.08
C ALA A 7 -18.21 -10.01 13.73
N GLN A 8 -18.56 -11.10 13.02
CA GLN A 8 -17.97 -11.41 11.73
C GLN A 8 -18.27 -10.22 10.81
N PRO A 9 -17.23 -9.63 10.17
CA PRO A 9 -17.45 -8.50 9.29
C PRO A 9 -18.48 -8.91 8.25
N THR A 10 -19.54 -8.11 8.13
CA THR A 10 -20.60 -8.31 7.13
C THR A 10 -19.97 -8.39 5.74
N LYS A 11 -20.65 -9.05 4.78
CA LYS A 11 -20.09 -9.28 3.43
C LYS A 11 -19.56 -7.98 2.78
N GLU A 12 -20.20 -6.85 3.04
CA GLU A 12 -19.77 -5.52 2.57
C GLU A 12 -18.50 -5.03 3.27
N GLN A 13 -18.38 -5.20 4.59
CA GLN A 13 -17.19 -4.82 5.35
C GLN A 13 -15.96 -5.62 4.91
N ARG A 14 -16.10 -6.92 4.62
CA ARG A 14 -14.99 -7.73 4.08
C ARG A 14 -14.52 -7.23 2.72
N LYS A 15 -15.46 -6.91 1.82
CA LYS A 15 -15.13 -6.41 0.48
C LYS A 15 -14.44 -5.04 0.52
N LEU A 16 -14.87 -4.16 1.42
CA LEU A 16 -14.19 -2.89 1.68
C LEU A 16 -12.77 -3.12 2.20
N GLN A 17 -12.60 -4.00 3.18
CA GLN A 17 -11.30 -4.30 3.77
C GLN A 17 -10.32 -4.91 2.76
N GLU A 18 -10.82 -5.77 1.86
CA GLU A 18 -10.05 -6.35 0.76
C GLU A 18 -9.61 -5.26 -0.23
N LYS A 19 -10.52 -4.34 -0.60
CA LYS A 19 -10.19 -3.19 -1.45
C LYS A 19 -9.11 -2.31 -0.82
N TYR A 20 -9.26 -1.95 0.45
CA TYR A 20 -8.27 -1.15 1.17
C TYR A 20 -6.91 -1.86 1.25
N SER A 21 -6.91 -3.17 1.49
CA SER A 21 -5.67 -3.97 1.55
C SER A 21 -4.96 -3.98 0.21
N MET A 22 -5.70 -4.18 -0.89
CA MET A 22 -5.15 -4.18 -2.25
C MET A 22 -4.61 -2.80 -2.66
N ASP A 23 -5.35 -1.73 -2.38
CA ASP A 23 -4.89 -0.38 -2.70
C ASP A 23 -3.66 0.00 -1.88
N THR A 24 -3.62 -0.39 -0.60
CA THR A 24 -2.44 -0.19 0.26
C THR A 24 -1.23 -0.95 -0.28
N LEU A 25 -1.40 -2.21 -0.69
CA LEU A 25 -0.33 -3.02 -1.26
C LEU A 25 0.24 -2.40 -2.54
N LYS A 26 -0.64 -1.90 -3.42
CA LYS A 26 -0.22 -1.21 -4.64
C LYS A 26 0.57 0.06 -4.33
N ILE A 27 0.08 0.90 -3.43
CA ILE A 27 0.77 2.15 -3.04
C ILE A 27 2.11 1.82 -2.40
N ALA A 28 2.15 0.85 -1.48
CA ALA A 28 3.39 0.41 -0.85
C ALA A 28 4.40 -0.11 -1.88
N GLY A 29 3.95 -0.92 -2.85
CA GLY A 29 4.79 -1.40 -3.95
C GLY A 29 5.34 -0.29 -4.83
N LEU A 30 4.50 0.68 -5.21
CA LEU A 30 4.92 1.84 -6.00
C LEU A 30 5.94 2.71 -5.23
N MET A 31 5.69 2.99 -3.96
CA MET A 31 6.60 3.77 -3.12
C MET A 31 7.92 3.04 -2.90
N ALA A 32 7.89 1.73 -2.66
CA ALA A 32 9.09 0.91 -2.52
C ALA A 32 9.93 0.93 -3.81
N ALA A 33 9.29 0.78 -4.97
CA ALA A 33 9.98 0.88 -6.26
C ALA A 33 10.58 2.27 -6.50
N ALA A 34 9.85 3.34 -6.18
CA ALA A 34 10.34 4.71 -6.30
C ALA A 34 11.57 4.96 -5.41
N LEU A 35 11.51 4.55 -4.13
CA LEU A 35 12.62 4.68 -3.19
C LEU A 35 13.83 3.85 -3.62
N TRP A 36 13.62 2.67 -4.19
CA TRP A 36 14.70 1.82 -4.69
C TRP A 36 15.41 2.44 -5.91
N VAL A 37 14.67 3.08 -6.82
CA VAL A 37 15.24 3.72 -8.01
C VAL A 37 15.84 5.10 -7.72
N THR A 38 15.40 5.77 -6.64
CA THR A 38 15.88 7.11 -6.24
C THR A 38 17.41 7.24 -6.18
N PRO A 39 18.18 6.37 -5.49
CA PRO A 39 19.63 6.51 -5.42
C PRO A 39 20.32 6.34 -6.78
N ILE A 40 19.76 5.51 -7.67
CA ILE A 40 20.30 5.30 -9.03
C ILE A 40 20.15 6.59 -9.84
N VAL A 41 18.95 7.18 -9.82
CA VAL A 41 18.68 8.45 -10.51
C VAL A 41 19.52 9.57 -9.91
N TYR A 42 19.60 9.67 -8.58
CA TYR A 42 20.43 10.68 -7.91
C TYR A 42 21.90 10.59 -8.30
N HIS A 43 22.48 9.37 -8.27
CA HIS A 43 23.86 9.15 -8.68
C HIS A 43 24.10 9.52 -10.15
N TRP A 44 23.13 9.23 -11.02
CA TRP A 44 23.21 9.56 -12.44
C TRP A 44 23.15 11.07 -12.68
N VAL A 45 22.22 11.79 -12.04
CA VAL A 45 22.10 13.25 -12.11
C VAL A 45 23.37 13.93 -11.59
N ARG A 46 23.92 13.48 -10.47
CA ARG A 46 25.19 14.01 -9.90
C ARG A 46 26.42 13.74 -10.78
N ARG A 47 26.34 12.80 -11.73
CA ARG A 47 27.44 12.54 -12.69
C ARG A 47 27.37 13.44 -13.92
N GLN A 48 26.18 13.97 -14.21
CA GLN A 48 25.89 14.82 -15.36
C GLN A 48 26.15 16.30 -15.06
N PHE A 49 25.94 16.74 -13.81
CA PHE A 49 26.23 18.08 -13.30
C PHE A 49 27.45 18.07 -12.40
#